data_AF-A7HCX6-F1
#
_entry.id   AF-A7HCX6-F1
#
_cell.length_a   1.000
_cell.length_b   1.000
_cell.length_c   1.000
_cell.angle_alpha   90.00
_cell.angle_beta   90.00
_cell.angle_gamma   90.00
#
_symmetry.space_group_name_H-M   'P 1'
#
loop_
_entity.id
_entity.type
_entity.pdbx_description
1 polymer ?
#
loop_
_entity_poly.entity_id
_entity_poly.type
_entity_poly.pdbx_seq_one_letter_code
_entity_poly.pdbx_strand_id
1 'polypeptide(L)'
;MTARDRTEQLERFRRAVGARLGLRFEDDKLELLAEVAAERVEATGARSLDAYVARLSGEAGRDEIRPLAARLTVGETYFFRNANDMEAFSGLVLPERVRRRGADRRLRILSAGCASGEEPYTLAMLVRSAPQLAGWDVRVLGIDVNPAAIARAREGRYSPWSLRQTTPALRARFFRSEGRDARVVDDVRALVSFEERNLVEEDPELWAPGSFDVVFCRNVVMYFAPEVFRRVVARIAGALVPGGYLFLGHAETLRGVSTEFHLRQSHGTFYYQSRGEEEAGEAAAVPEREGPAPTPPPDARTAWVQAIQDASERVAKVSAAAHAAAAQPSLREEALPRSGAAPREDGARVALALELLRRERFADALAALGGRAPAGGEDVDALLLRAVLLTSSGDLEGAEGVCARILERDELNAEAHYLRALCREHAGDLAAAADHDRYALYLDPTFAMPRLHLGLLAKRGGDLEAARRELSRALVLLAGEEGSRILMLGGGFTRDALLDVCRAELNACGGIP
;
A
#
# COMPACT_ATOMS: atom_id res chain seq x y z
N MET A 1 37.59 -5.78 17.77
CA MET A 1 36.12 -5.66 17.96
C MET A 1 35.52 -7.03 17.67
N THR A 2 34.74 -7.61 18.57
CA THR A 2 34.13 -8.94 18.35
C THR A 2 32.85 -8.78 17.50
N ALA A 3 32.41 -9.84 16.81
CA ALA A 3 31.15 -9.80 16.04
C ALA A 3 29.95 -9.42 16.91
N ARG A 4 29.94 -9.87 18.17
CA ARG A 4 28.92 -9.55 19.18
C ARG A 4 28.87 -8.05 19.51
N ASP A 5 30.02 -7.41 19.67
CA ASP A 5 30.12 -5.97 19.98
C ASP A 5 29.58 -5.11 18.83
N ARG A 6 29.82 -5.52 17.58
CA ARG A 6 29.27 -4.87 16.38
C ARG A 6 27.74 -4.95 16.32
N THR A 7 27.16 -6.10 16.64
CA THR A 7 25.70 -6.28 16.67
C THR A 7 25.08 -5.39 17.75
N GLU A 8 25.64 -5.36 18.96
CA GLU A 8 25.13 -4.53 20.05
C GLU A 8 25.20 -3.02 19.74
N GLN A 9 26.26 -2.56 19.06
CA GLN A 9 26.38 -1.18 18.58
C GLN A 9 25.32 -0.84 17.53
N LEU A 10 25.08 -1.74 16.59
CA LEU A 10 24.08 -1.55 15.54
C LEU A 10 22.66 -1.49 16.12
N GLU A 11 22.38 -2.30 17.14
CA GLU A 11 21.13 -2.25 17.90
C GLU A 11 20.91 -0.95 18.65
N ARG A 12 21.98 -0.34 19.19
CA ARG A 12 21.92 1.00 19.76
C ARG A 12 21.61 2.05 18.68
N PHE A 13 22.23 1.93 17.51
CA PHE A 13 21.94 2.81 16.38
C PHE A 13 20.48 2.68 15.90
N ARG A 14 19.99 1.45 15.70
CA ARG A 14 18.59 1.14 15.35
C ARG A 14 17.60 1.83 16.29
N ARG A 15 17.83 1.72 17.60
CA ARG A 15 16.99 2.38 18.62
C ARG A 15 17.08 3.91 18.57
N ALA A 16 18.28 4.47 18.39
CA ALA A 16 18.45 5.91 18.31
C ALA A 16 17.77 6.52 17.06
N VAL A 17 17.84 5.84 15.91
CA VAL A 17 17.09 6.22 14.71
C VAL A 17 15.59 6.14 14.97
N GLY A 18 15.10 5.05 15.56
CA GLY A 18 13.68 4.90 15.89
C GLY A 18 13.17 5.97 16.85
N ALA A 19 14.00 6.42 17.80
CA ALA A 19 13.63 7.53 18.69
C ALA A 19 13.52 8.89 17.97
N ARG A 20 14.31 9.11 16.90
CA ARG A 20 14.37 10.38 16.17
C ARG A 20 13.39 10.47 15.01
N LEU A 21 13.28 9.42 14.22
CA LEU A 21 12.42 9.36 13.04
C LEU A 21 11.11 8.60 13.28
N GLY A 22 10.98 7.92 14.42
CA GLY A 22 9.80 7.11 14.73
C GLY A 22 9.77 5.75 14.05
N LEU A 23 10.71 5.50 13.13
CA LEU A 23 10.75 4.33 12.26
C LEU A 23 11.17 3.06 13.01
N ARG A 24 10.47 1.96 12.73
CA ARG A 24 10.80 0.62 13.17
C ARG A 24 11.47 -0.14 12.02
N PHE A 25 12.58 -0.81 12.33
CA PHE A 25 13.33 -1.62 11.39
C PHE A 25 13.41 -3.06 11.90
N GLU A 26 12.92 -4.00 11.10
CA GLU A 26 13.08 -5.43 11.34
C GLU A 26 14.52 -5.88 11.07
N ASP A 27 14.85 -7.09 11.49
CA ASP A 27 16.22 -7.62 11.41
C ASP A 27 16.70 -7.78 9.94
N ASP A 28 15.78 -7.90 8.98
CA ASP A 28 16.08 -7.92 7.55
C ASP A 28 16.65 -6.59 7.02
N LYS A 29 16.55 -5.49 7.80
CA LYS A 29 17.11 -4.17 7.46
C LYS A 29 18.43 -3.87 8.17
N LEU A 30 19.02 -4.82 8.90
CA LEU A 30 20.27 -4.58 9.63
C LEU A 30 21.44 -4.24 8.70
N GLU A 31 21.52 -4.82 7.51
CA GLU A 31 22.58 -4.49 6.55
C GLU A 31 22.47 -3.03 6.08
N LEU A 32 21.27 -2.60 5.69
CA LEU A 32 21.00 -1.19 5.34
C LEU A 32 21.35 -0.25 6.49
N LEU A 33 20.97 -0.58 7.72
CA LEU A 33 21.30 0.22 8.89
C LEU A 33 22.82 0.28 9.12
N ALA A 34 23.55 -0.81 8.88
CA ALA A 34 25.00 -0.85 9.02
C ALA A 34 25.70 0.02 7.98
N GLU A 35 25.22 0.00 6.73
CA GLU A 35 25.72 0.86 5.66
C GLU A 35 25.48 2.34 5.98
N VAL A 36 24.25 2.71 6.36
CA VAL A 36 23.91 4.08 6.74
C VAL A 36 24.70 4.53 7.97
N ALA A 37 24.85 3.67 8.98
CA ALA A 37 25.66 3.96 10.15
C ALA A 37 27.11 4.29 9.78
N ALA A 38 27.73 3.50 8.90
CA ALA A 38 29.09 3.73 8.44
C ALA A 38 29.22 5.06 7.68
N GLU A 39 28.31 5.32 6.74
CA GLU A 39 28.25 6.57 5.96
C GLU A 39 28.14 7.79 6.90
N ARG A 40 27.25 7.73 7.90
CA ARG A 40 27.05 8.85 8.83
C ARG A 40 28.22 9.05 9.80
N VAL A 41 28.86 7.98 10.27
CA VAL A 41 30.06 8.07 11.11
C VAL A 41 31.17 8.81 10.35
N GLU A 42 31.39 8.44 9.09
CA GLU A 42 32.38 9.10 8.23
C GLU A 42 32.01 10.57 7.96
N ALA A 43 30.77 10.83 7.52
CA ALA A 43 30.33 12.18 7.16
C ALA A 43 30.34 13.17 8.35
N THR A 44 30.16 12.68 9.58
CA THR A 44 30.20 13.51 10.78
C THR A 44 31.58 13.59 11.45
N GLY A 45 32.57 12.81 10.96
CA GLY A 45 33.88 12.69 11.59
C GLY A 45 33.83 12.05 12.99
N ALA A 46 32.78 11.27 13.28
CA ALA A 46 32.64 10.62 14.57
C ALA A 46 33.73 9.55 14.76
N ARG A 47 34.34 9.50 15.94
CA ARG A 47 35.44 8.57 16.24
C ARG A 47 35.01 7.10 16.31
N SER A 48 33.70 6.84 16.43
CA SER A 48 33.11 5.50 16.45
C SER A 48 31.60 5.57 16.25
N LEU A 49 30.96 4.43 15.99
CA LEU A 49 29.50 4.32 15.94
C LEU A 49 28.86 4.72 17.28
N ASP A 50 29.42 4.30 18.41
CA ASP A 50 28.90 4.72 19.72
C ASP A 50 28.97 6.24 19.94
N ALA A 51 30.06 6.88 19.48
CA ALA A 51 30.17 8.34 19.54
C ALA A 51 29.12 9.02 18.66
N TYR A 52 28.84 8.46 17.48
CA TYR A 52 27.77 8.94 16.61
C TYR A 52 26.38 8.72 17.22
N VAL A 53 26.11 7.56 17.82
CA VAL A 53 24.84 7.28 18.51
C VAL A 53 24.61 8.22 19.68
N ALA A 54 25.66 8.52 20.46
CA ALA A 54 25.60 9.50 21.54
C ALA A 54 25.27 10.91 21.00
N ARG A 55 25.90 11.32 19.89
CA ARG A 55 25.59 12.59 19.19
C ARG A 55 24.13 12.60 18.72
N LEU A 56 23.68 11.54 18.04
CA LEU A 56 22.32 11.39 17.53
C LEU A 56 21.28 11.43 18.66
N SER A 57 21.62 10.93 19.84
CA SER A 57 20.73 10.94 21.01
C SER A 57 20.66 12.31 21.70
N GLY A 58 21.70 13.14 21.61
CA GLY A 58 21.75 14.50 22.18
C GLY A 58 21.20 15.60 21.28
N GLU A 59 21.28 16.87 21.70
CA GLU A 59 20.70 18.01 20.95
C GLU A 59 21.20 18.12 19.50
N ALA A 60 22.49 17.84 19.28
CA ALA A 60 23.12 17.83 17.96
C ALA A 60 22.55 16.77 17.00
N GLY A 61 21.76 15.81 17.50
CA GLY A 61 21.07 14.82 16.69
C GLY A 61 19.96 15.40 15.82
N ARG A 62 19.50 16.64 16.06
CA ARG A 62 18.54 17.31 15.16
C ARG A 62 19.10 17.49 13.75
N ASP A 63 20.39 17.80 13.63
CA ASP A 63 21.07 17.99 12.35
C ASP A 63 21.15 16.68 11.53
N GLU A 64 21.03 15.53 12.21
CA GLU A 64 21.10 14.21 11.59
C GLU A 64 19.75 13.68 11.10
N ILE A 65 18.63 14.33 11.42
CA ILE A 65 17.29 13.92 10.98
C ILE A 65 17.22 13.92 9.45
N ARG A 66 17.61 15.03 8.81
CA ARG A 66 17.60 15.21 7.35
C ARG A 66 18.39 14.13 6.59
N PRO A 67 19.67 13.90 6.87
CA PRO A 67 20.45 12.90 6.15
C PRO A 67 19.99 11.47 6.42
N LEU A 68 19.56 11.16 7.65
CA LEU A 68 19.00 9.85 7.97
C LEU A 68 17.68 9.61 7.22
N ALA A 69 16.77 10.59 7.24
CA ALA A 69 15.51 10.51 6.51
C ALA A 69 15.72 10.28 5.01
N ALA A 70 16.66 11.00 4.39
CA ALA A 70 16.97 10.84 2.97
C ALA A 70 17.38 9.40 2.59
N ARG A 71 17.98 8.65 3.51
CA ARG A 71 18.46 7.27 3.30
C ARG A 71 17.47 6.19 3.74
N LEU A 72 16.68 6.47 4.78
CA LEU A 72 15.93 5.45 5.51
C LEU A 72 14.42 5.46 5.27
N THR A 73 13.87 6.53 4.68
CA THR A 73 12.43 6.58 4.36
C THR A 73 12.14 5.89 3.03
N VAL A 74 10.99 5.21 2.94
CA VAL A 74 10.44 4.71 1.68
C VAL A 74 9.55 5.78 1.06
N GLY A 75 9.82 6.13 -0.20
CA GLY A 75 9.13 7.24 -0.89
C GLY A 75 8.23 6.82 -2.06
N GLU A 76 7.75 5.57 -2.09
CA GLU A 76 6.89 5.09 -3.18
C GLU A 76 5.50 5.72 -3.07
N THR A 77 5.14 6.53 -4.06
CA THR A 77 3.85 7.20 -4.15
C THR A 77 3.50 7.50 -5.61
N TYR A 78 2.23 7.77 -5.88
CA TYR A 78 1.73 8.07 -7.21
C TYR A 78 0.36 8.76 -7.15
N PHE A 79 0.02 9.46 -8.23
CA PHE A 79 -1.22 10.22 -8.31
C PHE A 79 -2.46 9.33 -8.24
N PHE A 80 -3.47 9.77 -7.51
CA PHE A 80 -4.75 9.05 -7.33
C PHE A 80 -4.60 7.64 -6.73
N ARG A 81 -3.56 7.42 -5.90
CA ARG A 81 -3.39 6.17 -5.16
C ARG A 81 -4.59 5.85 -4.28
N ASN A 82 -5.12 4.63 -4.43
CA ASN A 82 -6.40 4.16 -3.85
C ASN A 82 -7.57 5.06 -4.27
N ALA A 83 -8.18 4.77 -5.42
CA ALA A 83 -9.28 5.55 -5.97
C ALA A 83 -10.45 5.70 -4.98
N ASN A 84 -10.74 4.67 -4.19
CA ASN A 84 -11.82 4.66 -3.21
C ASN A 84 -11.68 5.77 -2.15
N ASP A 85 -10.45 6.06 -1.70
CA ASP A 85 -10.19 7.16 -0.75
C ASP A 85 -10.48 8.52 -1.40
N MET A 86 -10.10 8.69 -2.66
CA MET A 86 -10.31 9.91 -3.43
C MET A 86 -11.80 10.15 -3.73
N GLU A 87 -12.55 9.08 -3.99
CA GLU A 87 -13.99 9.10 -4.17
C GLU A 87 -14.71 9.45 -2.87
N ALA A 88 -14.37 8.80 -1.75
CA ALA A 88 -14.93 9.15 -0.45
C ALA A 88 -14.63 10.61 -0.06
N PHE A 89 -13.41 11.08 -0.33
CA PHE A 89 -13.02 12.45 -0.08
C PHE A 89 -13.84 13.45 -0.91
N SER A 90 -13.93 13.22 -2.22
CA SER A 90 -14.61 14.15 -3.14
C SER A 90 -16.14 14.08 -3.07
N GLY A 91 -16.70 12.89 -2.91
CA GLY A 91 -18.14 12.63 -2.95
C GLY A 91 -18.87 12.82 -1.62
N LEU A 92 -18.17 12.67 -0.48
CA LEU A 92 -18.78 12.75 0.85
C LEU A 92 -18.12 13.77 1.75
N VAL A 93 -16.81 13.66 1.96
CA VAL A 93 -16.10 14.48 2.96
C VAL A 93 -16.08 15.95 2.55
N LEU A 94 -15.67 16.28 1.32
CA LEU A 94 -15.63 17.65 0.83
C LEU A 94 -17.01 18.34 0.91
N PRO A 95 -18.12 17.77 0.36
CA PRO A 95 -19.44 18.36 0.50
C PRO A 95 -19.88 18.57 1.95
N GLU A 96 -19.58 17.63 2.83
CA GLU A 96 -19.95 17.73 4.24
C GLU A 96 -19.17 18.85 4.95
N ARG A 97 -17.85 18.94 4.71
CA ARG A 97 -17.00 20.02 5.24
C ARG A 97 -17.39 21.38 4.70
N VAL A 98 -17.74 21.47 3.42
CA VAL A 98 -18.29 22.69 2.80
C VAL A 98 -19.57 23.15 3.51
N ARG A 99 -20.50 22.24 3.85
CA ARG A 99 -21.70 22.63 4.60
C ARG A 99 -21.36 23.17 5.99
N ARG A 100 -20.47 22.51 6.73
CA ARG A 100 -20.08 22.94 8.09
C ARG A 100 -19.28 24.24 8.10
N ARG A 101 -18.48 24.48 7.06
CA ARG A 101 -17.61 25.67 6.92
C ARG A 101 -18.21 26.77 6.06
N GLY A 102 -19.51 26.69 5.73
CA GLY A 102 -20.16 27.59 4.80
C GLY A 102 -20.03 29.08 5.18
N ALA A 103 -19.98 29.39 6.47
CA ALA A 103 -19.79 30.75 6.97
C ALA A 103 -18.35 31.26 6.76
N ASP A 104 -17.35 30.43 7.06
CA ASP A 104 -15.93 30.81 7.00
C ASP A 104 -15.36 30.75 5.57
N ARG A 105 -15.95 29.88 4.73
CA ARG A 105 -15.50 29.57 3.35
C ARG A 105 -14.01 29.23 3.25
N ARG A 106 -13.47 28.60 4.29
CA ARG A 106 -12.08 28.18 4.41
C ARG A 106 -12.01 26.68 4.68
N LEU A 107 -11.10 26.00 4.01
CA LEU A 107 -10.76 24.59 4.27
C LEU A 107 -9.26 24.40 4.35
N ARG A 108 -8.81 23.63 5.35
CA ARG A 108 -7.40 23.28 5.54
C ARG A 108 -7.25 21.76 5.54
N ILE A 109 -6.43 21.27 4.62
CA ILE A 109 -6.20 19.84 4.41
C ILE A 109 -4.71 19.57 4.65
N LEU A 110 -4.40 18.54 5.43
CA LEU A 110 -3.04 18.06 5.64
C LEU A 110 -2.84 16.73 4.89
N SER A 111 -1.71 16.57 4.24
CA SER A 111 -1.16 15.28 3.81
C SER A 111 0.17 15.07 4.55
N ALA A 112 0.12 14.19 5.54
CA ALA A 112 1.17 13.90 6.51
C ALA A 112 1.96 12.67 6.06
N GLY A 113 3.24 12.89 5.69
CA GLY A 113 4.09 11.92 5.00
C GLY A 113 3.81 11.89 3.50
N CYS A 114 3.86 13.07 2.86
CA CYS A 114 3.43 13.26 1.48
C CYS A 114 4.39 12.74 0.41
N ALA A 115 5.57 12.24 0.80
CA ALA A 115 6.63 11.82 -0.09
C ALA A 115 6.93 12.88 -1.17
N SER A 116 6.96 12.51 -2.45
CA SER A 116 7.25 13.41 -3.56
C SER A 116 6.07 14.28 -4.01
N GLY A 117 4.97 14.36 -3.24
CA GLY A 117 3.91 15.35 -3.42
C GLY A 117 2.73 14.94 -4.28
N GLU A 118 2.71 13.71 -4.81
CA GLU A 118 1.59 13.19 -5.62
C GLU A 118 0.24 13.23 -4.86
N GLU A 119 0.22 12.91 -3.56
CA GLU A 119 -1.02 12.95 -2.77
C GLU A 119 -1.54 14.39 -2.55
N PRO A 120 -0.75 15.36 -2.04
CA PRO A 120 -1.19 16.75 -1.93
C PRO A 120 -1.72 17.34 -3.22
N TYR A 121 -1.06 17.06 -4.35
CA TYR A 121 -1.52 17.53 -5.65
C TYR A 121 -2.80 16.81 -6.10
N THR A 122 -2.95 15.51 -5.83
CA THR A 122 -4.20 14.78 -6.07
C THR A 122 -5.36 15.43 -5.31
N LEU A 123 -5.18 15.72 -4.02
CA LEU A 123 -6.20 16.38 -3.20
C LEU A 123 -6.56 17.77 -3.74
N ALA A 124 -5.56 18.55 -4.15
CA ALA A 124 -5.79 19.84 -4.78
C ALA A 124 -6.52 19.74 -6.13
N MET A 125 -6.23 18.74 -6.96
CA MET A 125 -6.96 18.47 -8.22
C MET A 125 -8.43 18.11 -7.97
N LEU A 126 -8.72 17.35 -6.92
CA LEU A 126 -10.09 17.02 -6.51
C LEU A 126 -10.83 18.26 -6.00
N VAL A 127 -10.17 19.10 -5.19
CA VAL A 127 -10.69 20.41 -4.77
C VAL A 127 -11.00 21.30 -5.97
N ARG A 128 -10.10 21.38 -6.96
CA ARG A 128 -10.32 22.13 -8.21
C ARG A 128 -11.41 21.55 -9.10
N SER A 129 -11.72 20.28 -8.93
CA SER A 129 -12.82 19.61 -9.65
C SER A 129 -14.17 19.81 -8.98
N ALA A 130 -14.23 20.33 -7.75
CA ALA A 130 -15.44 20.55 -6.98
C ALA A 130 -16.00 21.97 -7.20
N PRO A 131 -17.06 22.17 -8.01
CA PRO A 131 -17.57 23.51 -8.34
C PRO A 131 -18.10 24.28 -7.11
N GLN A 132 -18.59 23.58 -6.09
CA GLN A 132 -19.06 24.19 -4.84
C GLN A 132 -17.97 24.91 -4.05
N LEU A 133 -16.70 24.64 -4.35
CA LEU A 133 -15.53 25.28 -3.73
C LEU A 133 -15.04 26.51 -4.50
N ALA A 134 -15.77 26.96 -5.53
CA ALA A 134 -15.46 28.21 -6.22
C ALA A 134 -15.43 29.40 -5.24
N GLY A 135 -14.30 30.12 -5.22
CA GLY A 135 -14.08 31.27 -4.33
C GLY A 135 -13.85 30.95 -2.86
N TRP A 136 -13.61 29.69 -2.50
CA TRP A 136 -13.18 29.29 -1.15
C TRP A 136 -11.67 29.45 -0.96
N ASP A 137 -11.22 29.77 0.26
CA ASP A 137 -9.81 29.67 0.66
C ASP A 137 -9.50 28.23 1.08
N VAL A 138 -9.11 27.41 0.11
CA VAL A 138 -8.67 26.03 0.35
C VAL A 138 -7.16 25.94 0.29
N ARG A 139 -6.54 25.36 1.33
CA ARG A 139 -5.11 25.06 1.35
C ARG A 139 -4.86 23.59 1.65
N VAL A 140 -3.95 23.01 0.89
CA VAL A 140 -3.42 21.67 1.11
C VAL A 140 -1.96 21.80 1.54
N LEU A 141 -1.65 21.36 2.75
CA LEU A 141 -0.28 21.30 3.25
C LEU A 141 0.23 19.86 3.10
N GLY A 142 1.30 19.67 2.33
CA GLY A 142 2.05 18.42 2.29
C GLY A 142 3.27 18.52 3.21
N ILE A 143 3.44 17.56 4.12
CA ILE A 143 4.64 17.49 4.96
C ILE A 143 5.32 16.14 4.84
N ASP A 144 6.64 16.14 4.90
CA ASP A 144 7.47 14.95 4.92
C ASP A 144 8.79 15.24 5.65
N VAL A 145 9.38 14.22 6.25
CA VAL A 145 10.67 14.33 6.94
C VAL A 145 11.85 14.25 5.95
N ASN A 146 11.63 13.71 4.75
CA ASN A 146 12.66 13.56 3.73
C ASN A 146 12.81 14.84 2.89
N PRO A 147 13.94 15.56 2.99
CA PRO A 147 14.14 16.82 2.27
C PRO A 147 14.19 16.64 0.74
N ALA A 148 14.68 15.49 0.25
CA ALA A 148 14.74 15.21 -1.19
C ALA A 148 13.35 14.91 -1.77
N ALA A 149 12.43 14.37 -0.96
CA ALA A 149 11.04 14.19 -1.35
C ALA A 149 10.32 15.54 -1.46
N ILE A 150 10.49 16.41 -0.45
CA ILE A 150 9.94 17.77 -0.45
C ILE A 150 10.47 18.62 -1.61
N ALA A 151 11.76 18.52 -1.94
CA ALA A 151 12.33 19.21 -3.09
C ALA A 151 11.61 18.82 -4.41
N ARG A 152 11.47 17.51 -4.66
CA ARG A 152 10.74 16.98 -5.82
C ARG A 152 9.27 17.42 -5.84
N ALA A 153 8.62 17.43 -4.67
CA ALA A 153 7.24 17.89 -4.54
C ALA A 153 7.06 19.35 -4.96
N ARG A 154 7.99 20.23 -4.55
CA ARG A 154 7.98 21.66 -4.93
C ARG A 154 8.22 21.89 -6.41
N GLU A 155 9.08 21.08 -7.04
CA GLU A 155 9.31 21.10 -8.49
C GLU A 155 8.01 20.80 -9.25
N GLY A 156 7.24 19.83 -8.75
CA GLY A 156 5.94 19.44 -9.31
C GLY A 156 6.06 18.77 -10.69
N ARG A 157 7.22 18.17 -10.97
CA ARG A 157 7.56 17.51 -12.24
C ARG A 157 7.68 16.00 -12.00
N TYR A 158 6.95 15.22 -12.79
CA TYR A 158 6.71 13.81 -12.53
C TYR A 158 6.87 12.97 -13.78
N SER A 159 7.42 11.77 -13.60
CA SER A 159 7.57 10.81 -14.68
C SER A 159 6.23 10.15 -15.03
N PRO A 160 6.11 9.49 -16.20
CA PRO A 160 4.93 8.71 -16.55
C PRO A 160 4.55 7.65 -15.49
N TRP A 161 5.52 7.14 -14.72
CA TRP A 161 5.29 6.14 -13.68
C TRP A 161 4.48 6.68 -12.50
N SER A 162 4.76 7.91 -12.04
CA SER A 162 3.95 8.58 -11.00
C SER A 162 2.50 8.81 -11.46
N LEU A 163 2.27 8.85 -12.77
CA LEU A 163 0.95 9.08 -13.38
C LEU A 163 0.21 7.79 -13.74
N ARG A 164 0.74 6.60 -13.42
CA ARG A 164 0.21 5.30 -13.90
C ARG A 164 -1.28 5.05 -13.66
N GLN A 165 -1.86 5.61 -12.59
CA GLN A 165 -3.30 5.55 -12.31
C GLN A 165 -4.07 6.84 -12.68
N THR A 166 -3.39 7.84 -13.25
CA THR A 166 -4.02 9.08 -13.71
C THR A 166 -4.61 8.91 -15.10
N THR A 167 -5.92 9.10 -15.23
CA THR A 167 -6.64 8.97 -16.51
C THR A 167 -6.19 10.03 -17.52
N PRO A 168 -6.29 9.76 -18.85
CA PRO A 168 -5.92 10.74 -19.87
C PRO A 168 -6.63 12.09 -19.73
N ALA A 169 -7.90 12.10 -19.31
CA ALA A 169 -8.66 13.31 -19.07
C ALA A 169 -8.09 14.15 -17.92
N LEU A 170 -7.73 13.50 -16.80
CA LEU A 170 -7.09 14.18 -15.67
C LEU A 170 -5.68 14.66 -16.05
N ARG A 171 -4.92 13.88 -16.81
CA ARG A 171 -3.60 14.28 -17.32
C ARG A 171 -3.71 15.54 -18.18
N ALA A 172 -4.61 15.55 -19.15
CA ALA A 172 -4.82 16.68 -20.05
C ALA A 172 -5.29 17.95 -19.31
N ARG A 173 -6.05 17.80 -18.23
CA ARG A 173 -6.57 18.92 -17.44
C ARG A 173 -5.54 19.50 -16.47
N PHE A 174 -4.79 18.65 -15.77
CA PHE A 174 -4.01 19.07 -14.60
C PHE A 174 -2.50 19.01 -14.79
N PHE A 175 -2.03 18.63 -15.98
CA PHE A 175 -0.61 18.56 -16.28
C PHE A 175 -0.28 19.22 -17.62
N ARG A 176 0.94 19.77 -17.68
CA ARG A 176 1.59 20.21 -18.92
C ARG A 176 2.71 19.23 -19.24
N SER A 177 2.81 18.80 -20.49
CA SER A 177 3.92 17.96 -20.93
C SER A 177 5.23 18.74 -20.95
N GLU A 178 6.28 18.20 -20.35
CA GLU A 178 7.64 18.75 -20.33
C GLU A 178 8.65 17.66 -20.73
N GLY A 179 8.83 17.47 -22.05
CA GLY A 179 9.64 16.39 -22.60
C GLY A 179 8.98 15.03 -22.34
N ARG A 180 9.68 14.16 -21.59
CA ARG A 180 9.16 12.85 -21.17
C ARG A 180 8.38 12.89 -19.85
N ASP A 181 8.49 13.99 -19.11
CA ASP A 181 7.84 14.16 -17.82
C ASP A 181 6.62 15.07 -17.97
N ALA A 182 5.77 15.11 -16.95
CA ALA A 182 4.64 16.00 -16.87
C ALA A 182 4.77 16.90 -15.64
N ARG A 183 4.36 18.15 -15.78
CA ARG A 183 4.39 19.12 -14.70
C ARG A 183 2.98 19.51 -14.30
N VAL A 184 2.71 19.53 -12.99
CA VAL A 184 1.42 19.96 -12.46
C VAL A 184 1.15 21.42 -12.83
N VAL A 185 -0.07 21.73 -13.28
CA VAL A 185 -0.46 23.10 -13.65
C VAL A 185 -0.41 24.07 -12.47
N ASP A 186 -0.10 25.33 -12.75
CA ASP A 186 0.12 26.35 -11.71
C ASP A 186 -1.13 26.61 -10.86
N ASP A 187 -2.34 26.43 -11.41
CA ASP A 187 -3.58 26.62 -10.65
C ASP A 187 -3.71 25.62 -9.48
N VAL A 188 -3.25 24.38 -9.69
CA VAL A 188 -3.26 23.32 -8.68
C VAL A 188 -2.11 23.56 -7.71
N ARG A 189 -0.94 23.93 -8.22
CA ARG A 189 0.23 24.25 -7.38
C ARG A 189 -0.02 25.41 -6.42
N ALA A 190 -0.84 26.39 -6.80
CA ALA A 190 -1.21 27.51 -5.94
C ALA A 190 -2.01 27.11 -4.68
N LEU A 191 -2.64 25.93 -4.66
CA LEU A 191 -3.37 25.40 -3.50
C LEU A 191 -2.46 24.68 -2.51
N VAL A 192 -1.28 24.26 -2.97
CA VAL A 192 -0.42 23.32 -2.24
C VAL A 192 0.82 24.02 -1.71
N SER A 193 1.09 23.85 -0.42
CA SER A 193 2.36 24.20 0.20
C SER A 193 3.07 22.94 0.70
N PHE A 194 4.40 22.96 0.69
CA PHE A 194 5.21 21.85 1.17
C PHE A 194 6.18 22.30 2.24
N GLU A 195 6.19 21.58 3.36
CA GLU A 195 7.10 21.84 4.48
C GLU A 195 7.85 20.56 4.87
N GLU A 196 9.11 20.74 5.28
CA GLU A 196 9.86 19.65 5.87
C GLU A 196 9.53 19.62 7.37
N ARG A 197 8.80 18.59 7.81
CA ARG A 197 8.37 18.43 9.20
C ARG A 197 8.47 16.96 9.60
N ASN A 198 8.83 16.71 10.85
CA ASN A 198 8.86 15.37 11.42
C ASN A 198 7.60 15.12 12.25
N LEU A 199 6.78 14.13 11.86
CA LEU A 199 5.54 13.80 12.58
C LEU A 199 5.77 13.40 14.05
N VAL A 200 6.98 12.92 14.36
CA VAL A 200 7.35 12.48 15.71
C VAL A 200 7.59 13.67 16.64
N GLU A 201 7.98 14.82 16.10
CA GLU A 201 8.27 16.02 16.87
C GLU A 201 6.98 16.68 17.40
N GLU A 202 7.10 17.28 18.57
CA GLU A 202 6.06 18.12 19.16
C GLU A 202 6.17 19.51 18.57
N ASP A 203 5.57 19.67 17.40
CA ASP A 203 5.48 20.95 16.68
C ASP A 203 4.16 21.66 17.06
N PRO A 204 4.21 22.73 17.89
CA PRO A 204 3.00 23.41 18.34
C PRO A 204 2.29 24.18 17.22
N GLU A 205 3.00 24.56 16.15
CA GLU A 205 2.41 25.26 15.01
C GLU A 205 1.64 24.28 14.13
N LEU A 206 2.25 23.13 13.82
CA LEU A 206 1.61 22.09 13.01
C LEU A 206 0.41 21.48 13.73
N TRP A 207 0.56 21.15 15.02
CA TRP A 207 -0.46 20.45 15.80
C TRP A 207 -1.37 21.37 16.60
N ALA A 208 -1.45 22.65 16.23
CA ALA A 208 -2.35 23.59 16.88
C ALA A 208 -3.82 23.09 16.79
N PRO A 209 -4.61 23.16 17.87
CA PRO A 209 -5.96 22.60 17.88
C PRO A 209 -6.87 23.18 16.79
N GLY A 210 -7.63 22.30 16.13
CA GLY A 210 -8.58 22.71 15.09
C GLY A 210 -7.95 23.33 13.83
N SER A 211 -6.68 23.06 13.55
CA SER A 211 -5.97 23.59 12.37
C SER A 211 -6.40 22.96 11.05
N PHE A 212 -6.94 21.73 11.08
CA PHE A 212 -7.26 20.98 9.87
C PHE A 212 -8.71 20.45 9.85
N ASP A 213 -9.34 20.55 8.69
CA ASP A 213 -10.64 19.94 8.41
C ASP A 213 -10.50 18.48 8.01
N VAL A 214 -9.42 18.15 7.30
CA VAL A 214 -9.12 16.80 6.81
C VAL A 214 -7.63 16.54 6.90
N VAL A 215 -7.25 15.36 7.38
CA VAL A 215 -5.87 14.87 7.41
C VAL A 215 -5.79 13.56 6.64
N PHE A 216 -4.84 13.47 5.71
CA PHE A 216 -4.41 12.24 5.07
C PHE A 216 -3.08 11.85 5.70
N CYS A 217 -2.97 10.65 6.26
CA CYS A 217 -1.72 10.09 6.77
C CYS A 217 -1.64 8.63 6.35
N ARG A 218 -1.39 8.41 5.06
CA ARG A 218 -1.58 7.12 4.39
C ARG A 218 -0.25 6.49 4.05
N ASN A 219 -0.08 5.20 4.38
CA ASN A 219 1.13 4.43 4.10
C ASN A 219 2.39 5.01 4.78
N VAL A 220 2.22 5.52 6.01
CA VAL A 220 3.27 6.17 6.79
C VAL A 220 3.35 5.51 8.16
N VAL A 221 2.23 5.39 8.84
CA VAL A 221 2.19 4.88 10.22
C VAL A 221 2.53 3.40 10.31
N MET A 222 2.42 2.65 9.20
CA MET A 222 2.91 1.26 9.11
C MET A 222 4.42 1.11 9.41
N TYR A 223 5.20 2.18 9.27
CA TYR A 223 6.63 2.17 9.59
C TYR A 223 6.92 2.58 11.04
N PHE A 224 5.93 3.02 11.81
CA PHE A 224 6.16 3.52 13.15
C PHE A 224 6.19 2.42 14.22
N ALA A 225 6.98 2.65 15.26
CA ALA A 225 6.81 1.90 16.50
C ALA A 225 5.40 2.16 17.08
N PRO A 226 4.74 1.18 17.73
CA PRO A 226 3.35 1.32 18.20
C PRO A 226 3.11 2.55 19.10
N GLU A 227 4.07 2.90 19.94
CA GLU A 227 4.02 4.05 20.85
C GLU A 227 4.11 5.37 20.10
N VAL A 228 4.92 5.41 19.04
CA VAL A 228 5.03 6.57 18.15
C VAL A 228 3.73 6.75 17.38
N PHE A 229 3.18 5.67 16.83
CA PHE A 229 1.90 5.69 16.12
C PHE A 229 0.79 6.26 17.01
N ARG A 230 0.63 5.76 18.25
CA ARG A 230 -0.37 6.30 19.20
C ARG A 230 -0.21 7.80 19.45
N ARG A 231 1.03 8.27 19.67
CA ARG A 231 1.29 9.71 19.89
C ARG A 231 0.99 10.56 18.66
N VAL A 232 1.37 10.11 17.47
CA VAL A 232 1.08 10.81 16.21
C VAL A 232 -0.42 10.90 15.98
N VAL A 233 -1.16 9.80 16.18
CA VAL A 233 -2.63 9.80 16.05
C VAL A 233 -3.28 10.77 17.04
N ALA A 234 -2.85 10.79 18.30
CA ALA A 234 -3.39 11.72 19.30
C ALA A 234 -3.17 13.19 18.89
N ARG A 235 -1.98 13.52 18.34
CA ARG A 235 -1.70 14.87 17.81
C ARG A 235 -2.58 15.21 16.62
N ILE A 236 -2.77 14.26 15.70
CA ILE A 236 -3.69 14.41 14.56
C ILE A 236 -5.13 14.64 15.07
N ALA A 237 -5.57 13.90 16.07
CA ALA A 237 -6.90 14.05 16.66
C ALA A 237 -7.10 15.46 17.24
N GLY A 238 -6.11 15.96 18.01
CA GLY A 238 -6.14 17.31 18.57
C GLY A 238 -6.10 18.42 17.51
N ALA A 239 -5.34 18.22 16.42
CA ALA A 239 -5.23 19.19 15.34
C ALA A 239 -6.44 19.20 14.39
N LEU A 240 -7.26 18.14 14.40
CA LEU A 240 -8.50 18.10 13.66
C LEU A 240 -9.57 18.95 14.33
N VAL A 241 -10.34 19.64 13.51
CA VAL A 241 -11.57 20.30 13.95
C VAL A 241 -12.62 19.28 14.39
N PRO A 242 -13.60 19.65 15.23
CA PRO A 242 -14.72 18.79 15.57
C PRO A 242 -15.43 18.23 14.31
N GLY A 243 -15.58 16.91 14.26
CA GLY A 243 -16.15 16.21 13.10
C GLY A 243 -15.27 16.21 11.85
N GLY A 244 -14.00 16.63 11.94
CA GLY A 244 -13.01 16.55 10.88
C GLY A 244 -12.64 15.10 10.55
N TYR A 245 -11.94 14.88 9.44
CA TYR A 245 -11.71 13.55 8.89
C TYR A 245 -10.24 13.15 8.83
N LEU A 246 -9.97 11.87 9.09
CA LEU A 246 -8.65 11.24 8.96
C LEU A 246 -8.73 10.06 7.99
N PHE A 247 -7.87 10.07 6.97
CA PHE A 247 -7.64 8.95 6.05
C PHE A 247 -6.29 8.28 6.37
N LEU A 248 -6.32 6.96 6.50
CA LEU A 248 -5.13 6.11 6.64
C LEU A 248 -5.00 5.18 5.42
N GLY A 249 -3.85 4.55 5.27
CA GLY A 249 -3.59 3.56 4.24
C GLY A 249 -4.43 2.30 4.47
N HIS A 250 -4.61 1.50 3.42
CA HIS A 250 -5.49 0.33 3.44
C HIS A 250 -5.14 -0.72 4.52
N ALA A 251 -3.85 -0.85 4.86
CA ALA A 251 -3.37 -1.77 5.90
C ALA A 251 -3.26 -1.12 7.29
N GLU A 252 -3.67 0.14 7.45
CA GLU A 252 -3.46 0.92 8.67
C GLU A 252 -4.80 1.10 9.41
N THR A 253 -4.83 0.80 10.71
CA THR A 253 -6.06 0.84 11.52
C THR A 253 -5.87 1.55 12.85
N LEU A 254 -6.89 2.28 13.29
CA LEU A 254 -6.93 2.90 14.63
C LEU A 254 -7.48 1.96 15.71
N ARG A 255 -7.90 0.75 15.34
CA ARG A 255 -8.46 -0.22 16.29
C ARG A 255 -7.41 -0.57 17.35
N GLY A 256 -7.73 -0.32 18.63
CA GLY A 256 -6.79 -0.53 19.75
C GLY A 256 -5.70 0.54 19.87
N VAL A 257 -5.77 1.61 19.07
CA VAL A 257 -4.80 2.72 19.06
C VAL A 257 -5.42 4.00 19.58
N SER A 258 -6.64 4.35 19.13
CA SER A 258 -7.39 5.52 19.60
C SER A 258 -8.91 5.24 19.63
N THR A 259 -9.60 5.90 20.56
CA THR A 259 -11.06 5.90 20.70
C THR A 259 -11.68 7.26 20.34
N GLU A 260 -10.87 8.24 19.91
CA GLU A 260 -11.29 9.61 19.60
C GLU A 260 -11.98 9.74 18.24
N PHE A 261 -12.11 8.64 17.50
CA PHE A 261 -12.64 8.62 16.15
C PHE A 261 -13.81 7.65 16.00
N HIS A 262 -14.76 8.03 15.15
CA HIS A 262 -15.76 7.13 14.59
C HIS A 262 -15.25 6.54 13.29
N LEU A 263 -15.27 5.22 13.15
CA LEU A 263 -15.03 4.55 11.90
C LEU A 263 -16.20 4.81 10.94
N ARG A 264 -15.90 5.30 9.74
CA ARG A 264 -16.84 5.52 8.65
C ARG A 264 -16.47 4.61 7.48
N GLN A 265 -17.48 4.19 6.72
CA GLN A 265 -17.31 3.36 5.54
C GLN A 265 -18.21 3.89 4.43
N SER A 266 -17.63 4.12 3.26
CA SER A 266 -18.35 4.47 2.02
C SER A 266 -17.41 4.31 0.84
N HIS A 267 -17.93 4.25 -0.39
CA HIS A 267 -17.09 4.20 -1.61
C HIS A 267 -16.04 3.08 -1.58
N GLY A 268 -16.32 1.97 -0.92
CA GLY A 268 -15.39 0.83 -0.83
C GLY A 268 -14.13 1.09 0.00
N THR A 269 -14.14 2.09 0.89
CA THR A 269 -13.02 2.36 1.80
C THR A 269 -13.50 2.68 3.22
N PHE A 270 -12.55 2.65 4.16
CA PHE A 270 -12.71 3.03 5.56
C PHE A 270 -11.91 4.29 5.86
N TYR A 271 -12.49 5.20 6.63
CA TYR A 271 -11.85 6.41 7.10
C TYR A 271 -12.46 6.82 8.43
N TYR A 272 -11.87 7.80 9.09
CA TYR A 272 -12.16 8.13 10.48
C TYR A 272 -12.71 9.55 10.59
N GLN A 273 -13.70 9.74 11.46
CA GLN A 273 -14.24 11.06 11.76
C GLN A 273 -13.99 11.38 13.23
N SER A 274 -13.35 12.52 13.51
CA SER A 274 -13.06 12.99 14.88
C SER A 274 -14.37 13.20 15.66
N ARG A 275 -14.41 12.70 16.90
CA ARG A 275 -15.52 12.93 17.84
C ARG A 275 -15.52 14.39 18.27
N GLY A 276 -16.63 15.09 18.08
CA GLY A 276 -16.77 16.48 18.51
C GLY A 276 -17.12 16.60 20.00
N GLU A 277 -16.89 17.78 20.58
CA GLU A 277 -17.24 18.09 21.99
C GLU A 277 -18.73 17.90 22.30
N GLU A 278 -19.63 18.03 21.31
CA GLU A 278 -21.07 17.81 21.49
C GLU A 278 -21.42 16.37 21.91
N GLU A 279 -20.60 15.37 21.60
CA GLU A 279 -20.84 13.97 22.00
C GLU A 279 -20.09 13.58 23.30
N ALA A 280 -19.13 14.39 23.76
CA ALA A 280 -18.38 14.12 24.99
C ALA A 280 -19.25 14.31 26.25
N GLY A 281 -20.32 15.11 26.16
CA GLY A 281 -21.29 15.33 27.25
C GLY A 281 -22.31 14.20 27.46
N GLU A 282 -22.55 13.35 26.46
CA GLU A 282 -23.49 12.23 26.56
C GLU A 282 -22.83 10.93 27.03
N ALA A 283 -21.49 10.82 26.94
CA ALA A 283 -20.74 9.65 27.38
C ALA A 283 -20.56 9.54 28.91
N ALA A 284 -20.99 10.53 29.69
CA ALA A 284 -20.79 10.59 31.14
C ALA A 284 -21.98 10.09 31.99
N ALA A 285 -23.08 9.63 31.39
CA ALA A 285 -24.24 9.18 32.16
C ALA A 285 -25.04 8.06 31.47
N VAL A 286 -24.57 6.81 31.57
CA VAL A 286 -25.45 5.64 31.52
C VAL A 286 -24.99 4.63 32.59
N PRO A 287 -25.85 4.27 33.56
CA PRO A 287 -25.52 3.25 34.56
C PRO A 287 -25.56 1.86 33.92
N GLU A 288 -24.64 0.98 34.31
CA GLU A 288 -24.65 -0.43 33.94
C GLU A 288 -26.01 -1.05 34.27
N ARG A 289 -26.72 -1.52 33.25
CA ARG A 289 -27.87 -2.41 33.39
C ARG A 289 -27.72 -3.58 32.42
N GLU A 290 -27.51 -4.77 32.98
CA GLU A 290 -27.63 -6.04 32.28
C GLU A 290 -29.10 -6.26 31.84
N GLY A 291 -29.29 -6.58 30.56
CA GLY A 291 -30.59 -6.92 29.96
C GLY A 291 -30.43 -7.48 28.54
N PRO A 292 -31.36 -8.33 28.05
CA PRO A 292 -31.08 -9.37 27.06
C PRO A 292 -31.12 -8.91 25.59
N ALA A 293 -30.45 -9.66 24.72
CA ALA A 293 -30.17 -9.34 23.31
C ALA A 293 -31.42 -9.33 22.37
N PRO A 294 -31.49 -8.41 21.38
CA PRO A 294 -32.53 -8.42 20.34
C PRO A 294 -32.04 -8.90 18.95
N THR A 295 -32.99 -9.40 18.15
CA THR A 295 -32.89 -9.87 16.75
C THR A 295 -33.38 -8.80 15.73
N PRO A 296 -33.00 -8.87 14.43
CA PRO A 296 -33.70 -8.09 13.38
C PRO A 296 -34.13 -8.90 12.12
N PRO A 297 -35.16 -8.42 11.38
CA PRO A 297 -35.13 -8.30 9.90
C PRO A 297 -35.80 -6.98 9.39
N PRO A 298 -36.01 -6.72 8.06
CA PRO A 298 -35.02 -6.53 6.99
C PRO A 298 -35.22 -5.24 6.11
N ASP A 299 -34.21 -5.01 5.25
CA ASP A 299 -34.24 -4.55 3.83
C ASP A 299 -33.93 -3.09 3.41
N ALA A 300 -32.72 -2.91 2.84
CA ALA A 300 -32.27 -1.75 2.05
C ALA A 300 -31.24 -2.16 0.97
N ARG A 301 -31.31 -3.40 0.45
CA ARG A 301 -30.29 -3.99 -0.46
C ARG A 301 -30.44 -3.58 -1.93
N THR A 302 -31.55 -2.97 -2.33
CA THR A 302 -31.91 -2.91 -3.76
C THR A 302 -31.30 -1.74 -4.54
N ALA A 303 -30.87 -0.66 -3.89
CA ALA A 303 -30.36 0.53 -4.59
C ALA A 303 -28.87 0.45 -5.01
N TRP A 304 -28.07 -0.42 -4.38
CA TRP A 304 -26.62 -0.50 -4.58
C TRP A 304 -26.22 -1.40 -5.77
N VAL A 305 -27.07 -2.39 -6.09
CA VAL A 305 -26.79 -3.41 -7.11
C VAL A 305 -26.79 -2.82 -8.53
N GLN A 306 -27.65 -1.86 -8.82
CA GLN A 306 -27.73 -1.23 -10.15
C GLN A 306 -26.54 -0.30 -10.45
N ALA A 307 -25.99 0.37 -9.43
CA ALA A 307 -24.84 1.27 -9.61
C ALA A 307 -23.54 0.52 -9.98
N ILE A 308 -23.41 -0.75 -9.57
CA ILE A 308 -22.26 -1.61 -9.86
C ILE A 308 -22.27 -2.09 -11.31
N GLN A 309 -23.45 -2.37 -11.87
CA GLN A 309 -23.58 -2.91 -13.22
C GLN A 309 -23.25 -1.87 -14.30
N ASP A 310 -23.67 -0.62 -14.11
CA ASP A 310 -23.40 0.47 -15.07
C ASP A 310 -21.92 0.91 -15.11
N ALA A 311 -21.15 0.62 -14.08
CA ALA A 311 -19.71 0.91 -14.04
C ALA A 311 -18.90 -0.13 -14.86
N SER A 312 -19.28 -1.41 -14.75
CA SER A 312 -18.62 -2.53 -15.42
C SER A 312 -18.73 -2.47 -16.95
N GLU A 313 -19.86 -2.04 -17.50
CA GLU A 313 -20.05 -1.99 -18.96
C GLU A 313 -19.25 -0.87 -19.67
N ARG A 314 -18.91 0.20 -18.94
CA ARG A 314 -18.12 1.32 -19.50
C ARG A 314 -16.64 0.99 -19.61
N VAL A 315 -16.10 0.17 -18.71
CA VAL A 315 -14.70 -0.29 -18.71
C VAL A 315 -14.45 -1.23 -19.89
N ALA A 316 -15.40 -2.11 -20.20
CA ALA A 316 -15.28 -3.08 -21.29
C ALA A 316 -15.11 -2.42 -22.68
N LYS A 317 -15.71 -1.25 -22.91
CA LYS A 317 -15.64 -0.55 -24.22
C LYS A 317 -14.32 0.16 -24.50
N VAL A 318 -13.54 0.51 -23.48
CA VAL A 318 -12.29 1.28 -23.62
C VAL A 318 -11.09 0.36 -23.93
N SER A 319 -11.04 -0.84 -23.34
CA SER A 319 -9.95 -1.80 -23.55
C SER A 319 -9.88 -2.37 -24.97
N ALA A 320 -11.02 -2.44 -25.68
CA ALA A 320 -11.07 -2.95 -27.05
C ALA A 320 -10.42 -2.01 -28.08
N ALA A 321 -10.40 -0.70 -27.82
CA ALA A 321 -9.87 0.29 -28.76
C ALA A 321 -8.33 0.41 -28.72
N ALA A 322 -7.70 0.07 -27.59
CA ALA A 322 -6.26 0.18 -27.39
C ALA A 322 -5.45 -0.94 -28.07
N HIS A 323 -6.04 -2.13 -28.21
CA HIS A 323 -5.37 -3.31 -28.77
C HIS A 323 -5.13 -3.24 -30.30
N ALA A 324 -5.85 -2.40 -31.02
CA ALA A 324 -5.75 -2.33 -32.48
C ALA A 324 -4.55 -1.52 -33.01
N ALA A 325 -3.87 -0.73 -32.17
CA ALA A 325 -2.91 0.29 -32.63
C ALA A 325 -1.42 -0.13 -32.60
N ALA A 326 -1.06 -1.29 -32.03
CA ALA A 326 0.32 -1.58 -31.62
C ALA A 326 1.14 -2.54 -32.51
N ALA A 327 0.65 -2.96 -33.69
CA ALA A 327 1.36 -3.94 -34.52
C ALA A 327 1.96 -3.33 -35.80
N GLN A 328 3.29 -3.15 -35.86
CA GLN A 328 4.15 -3.34 -37.07
C GLN A 328 5.68 -3.25 -36.78
N PRO A 329 6.59 -3.94 -37.55
CA PRO A 329 7.95 -4.30 -37.09
C PRO A 329 9.15 -3.94 -38.02
N SER A 330 10.41 -4.02 -37.52
CA SER A 330 11.74 -4.33 -38.18
C SER A 330 12.94 -3.71 -37.41
N LEU A 331 14.22 -4.14 -37.40
CA LEU A 331 15.03 -5.26 -37.92
C LEU A 331 16.46 -5.23 -37.28
N ARG A 332 17.09 -6.42 -37.20
CA ARG A 332 18.53 -6.79 -37.29
C ARG A 332 19.49 -6.74 -36.08
N GLU A 333 20.24 -7.85 -36.02
CA GLU A 333 21.16 -8.38 -35.01
C GLU A 333 22.54 -8.54 -35.68
N GLU A 334 23.64 -8.29 -34.99
CA GLU A 334 24.99 -8.73 -35.40
C GLU A 334 25.85 -9.06 -34.16
N ALA A 335 26.64 -10.13 -34.27
CA ALA A 335 27.18 -10.96 -33.19
C ALA A 335 28.72 -10.89 -33.05
N LEU A 336 29.29 -11.29 -31.89
CA LEU A 336 30.64 -11.89 -31.78
C LEU A 336 30.84 -12.69 -30.45
N PRO A 337 31.75 -13.70 -30.37
CA PRO A 337 31.58 -14.85 -29.47
C PRO A 337 32.70 -15.14 -28.43
N ARG A 338 32.32 -15.93 -27.39
CA ARG A 338 33.09 -16.88 -26.51
C ARG A 338 34.20 -16.29 -25.61
N SER A 339 34.51 -16.72 -24.38
CA SER A 339 34.32 -17.95 -23.60
C SER A 339 34.68 -17.65 -22.12
N GLY A 340 34.12 -18.39 -21.16
CA GLY A 340 34.67 -18.50 -19.80
C GLY A 340 33.62 -18.88 -18.76
N ALA A 341 33.61 -20.14 -18.34
CA ALA A 341 32.65 -20.67 -17.36
C ALA A 341 32.73 -19.89 -16.03
N ALA A 342 31.61 -19.25 -15.67
CA ALA A 342 31.39 -18.56 -14.41
C ALA A 342 30.18 -19.20 -13.68
N PRO A 343 29.99 -18.96 -12.37
CA PRO A 343 28.95 -19.59 -11.56
C PRO A 343 27.56 -19.39 -12.19
N ARG A 344 26.76 -20.46 -12.28
CA ARG A 344 25.51 -20.56 -13.06
C ARG A 344 24.70 -19.25 -13.06
N GLU A 345 24.69 -18.55 -14.20
CA GLU A 345 23.97 -17.29 -14.41
C GLU A 345 22.49 -17.35 -13.97
N ASP A 346 21.90 -18.54 -14.00
CA ASP A 346 20.49 -18.77 -13.68
C ASP A 346 20.16 -18.55 -12.19
N GLY A 347 21.07 -18.89 -11.26
CA GLY A 347 20.84 -18.66 -9.83
C GLY A 347 20.85 -17.16 -9.47
N ALA A 348 21.71 -16.38 -10.12
CA ALA A 348 21.75 -14.93 -9.95
C ALA A 348 20.53 -14.24 -10.57
N ARG A 349 20.02 -14.76 -11.71
CA ARG A 349 18.79 -14.27 -12.34
C ARG A 349 17.56 -14.52 -11.47
N VAL A 350 17.42 -15.71 -10.89
CA VAL A 350 16.32 -16.04 -9.98
C VAL A 350 16.37 -15.19 -8.70
N ALA A 351 17.56 -15.03 -8.10
CA ALA A 351 17.72 -14.17 -6.92
C ALA A 351 17.37 -12.70 -7.21
N LEU A 352 17.78 -12.18 -8.38
CA LEU A 352 17.42 -10.84 -8.81
C LEU A 352 15.91 -10.73 -9.10
N ALA A 353 15.29 -11.73 -9.72
CA ALA A 353 13.86 -11.76 -9.98
C ALA A 353 13.03 -11.82 -8.68
N LEU A 354 13.48 -12.54 -7.66
CA LEU A 354 12.86 -12.55 -6.33
C LEU A 354 13.01 -11.21 -5.60
N GLU A 355 14.16 -10.55 -5.73
CA GLU A 355 14.36 -9.19 -5.21
C GLU A 355 13.43 -8.19 -5.89
N LEU A 356 13.31 -8.29 -7.22
CA LEU A 356 12.44 -7.44 -8.02
C LEU A 356 10.96 -7.74 -7.74
N LEU A 357 10.58 -9.00 -7.51
CA LEU A 357 9.25 -9.41 -7.04
C LEU A 357 8.93 -8.76 -5.70
N ARG A 358 9.86 -8.78 -4.73
CA ARG A 358 9.67 -8.11 -3.42
C ARG A 358 9.50 -6.59 -3.54
N ARG A 359 10.03 -6.01 -4.61
CA ARG A 359 9.89 -4.59 -4.95
C ARG A 359 8.73 -4.32 -5.92
N GLU A 360 7.90 -5.33 -6.21
CA GLU A 360 6.77 -5.29 -7.14
C GLU A 360 7.15 -4.83 -8.58
N ARG A 361 8.43 -4.98 -8.96
CA ARG A 361 8.95 -4.64 -10.28
C ARG A 361 8.80 -5.82 -11.25
N PHE A 362 7.56 -6.23 -11.52
CA PHE A 362 7.26 -7.47 -12.24
C PHE A 362 7.83 -7.51 -13.67
N ALA A 363 7.75 -6.41 -14.41
CA ALA A 363 8.30 -6.33 -15.78
C ALA A 363 9.82 -6.49 -15.79
N ASP A 364 10.53 -5.88 -14.83
CA ASP A 364 11.97 -6.02 -14.68
C ASP A 364 12.36 -7.42 -14.19
N ALA A 365 11.55 -8.02 -13.31
CA ALA A 365 11.73 -9.38 -12.84
C ALA A 365 11.57 -10.40 -13.99
N LEU A 366 10.55 -10.22 -14.84
CA LEU A 366 10.35 -11.02 -16.05
C LEU A 366 11.48 -10.83 -17.06
N ALA A 367 11.98 -9.60 -17.21
CA ALA A 367 13.14 -9.31 -18.03
C ALA A 367 14.42 -9.98 -17.48
N ALA A 368 14.60 -10.00 -16.16
CA ALA A 368 15.71 -10.67 -15.48
C ALA A 368 15.68 -12.20 -15.65
N LEU A 369 14.49 -12.80 -15.74
CA LEU A 369 14.29 -14.21 -16.09
C LEU A 369 14.47 -14.51 -17.59
N GLY A 370 14.59 -13.48 -18.44
CA GLY A 370 14.87 -13.57 -19.87
C GLY A 370 13.63 -13.79 -20.74
N GLY A 371 13.47 -13.03 -21.84
CA GLY A 371 12.24 -12.95 -22.66
C GLY A 371 11.85 -14.20 -23.46
N ARG A 372 12.65 -15.27 -23.45
CA ARG A 372 12.28 -16.59 -23.99
C ARG A 372 13.07 -17.66 -23.25
N ALA A 373 12.39 -18.74 -22.87
CA ALA A 373 12.98 -19.90 -22.24
C ALA A 373 14.25 -20.32 -23.02
N PRO A 374 15.41 -20.50 -22.37
CA PRO A 374 16.59 -21.02 -23.05
C PRO A 374 16.28 -22.40 -23.66
N ALA A 375 16.96 -22.75 -24.75
CA ALA A 375 16.77 -24.02 -25.47
C ALA A 375 17.11 -25.27 -24.63
N GLY A 376 17.62 -25.11 -23.41
CA GLY A 376 17.65 -26.12 -22.36
C GLY A 376 16.53 -25.85 -21.37
N GLY A 377 15.65 -26.83 -21.16
CA GLY A 377 14.41 -26.68 -20.40
C GLY A 377 14.58 -25.89 -19.10
N GLU A 378 13.88 -24.75 -19.02
CA GLU A 378 13.76 -23.89 -17.84
C GLU A 378 13.35 -24.72 -16.61
N ASP A 379 14.04 -24.58 -15.49
CA ASP A 379 13.76 -25.31 -14.24
C ASP A 379 12.32 -25.06 -13.75
N VAL A 380 11.72 -26.03 -13.05
CA VAL A 380 10.34 -25.92 -12.55
C VAL A 380 10.20 -24.71 -11.61
N ASP A 381 11.20 -24.45 -10.77
CA ASP A 381 11.21 -23.29 -9.86
C ASP A 381 11.25 -21.95 -10.62
N ALA A 382 12.01 -21.89 -11.72
CA ALA A 382 12.08 -20.70 -12.57
C ALA A 382 10.76 -20.46 -13.33
N LEU A 383 10.13 -21.55 -13.82
CA LEU A 383 8.80 -21.50 -14.40
C LEU A 383 7.76 -21.04 -13.39
N LEU A 384 7.82 -21.52 -12.16
CA LEU A 384 6.89 -21.14 -11.11
C LEU A 384 7.02 -19.66 -10.77
N LEU A 385 8.24 -19.16 -10.58
CA LEU A 385 8.48 -17.73 -10.35
C LEU A 385 7.98 -16.88 -11.53
N ARG A 386 8.16 -17.34 -12.77
CA ARG A 386 7.60 -16.68 -13.94
C ARG A 386 6.07 -16.66 -13.93
N ALA A 387 5.41 -17.77 -13.60
CA ALA A 387 3.96 -17.83 -13.51
C ALA A 387 3.41 -16.87 -12.43
N VAL A 388 4.09 -16.78 -11.28
CA VAL A 388 3.80 -15.81 -10.21
C VAL A 388 3.89 -14.39 -10.73
N LEU A 389 4.97 -14.04 -11.42
CA LEU A 389 5.20 -12.71 -11.95
C LEU A 389 4.16 -12.32 -12.99
N LEU A 390 3.81 -13.24 -13.90
CA LEU A 390 2.79 -13.03 -14.92
C LEU A 390 1.40 -12.82 -14.30
N THR A 391 1.05 -13.64 -13.30
CA THR A 391 -0.20 -13.50 -12.52
C THR A 391 -0.25 -12.13 -11.83
N SER A 392 0.85 -11.73 -11.19
CA SER A 392 0.97 -10.45 -10.48
C SER A 392 0.97 -9.24 -11.41
N SER A 393 1.44 -9.39 -12.66
CA SER A 393 1.39 -8.34 -13.69
C SER A 393 0.07 -8.29 -14.46
N GLY A 394 -0.86 -9.22 -14.21
CA GLY A 394 -2.14 -9.32 -14.90
C GLY A 394 -2.09 -9.97 -16.28
N ASP A 395 -0.96 -10.58 -16.68
CA ASP A 395 -0.84 -11.38 -17.90
C ASP A 395 -1.26 -12.83 -17.60
N LEU A 396 -2.56 -13.03 -17.50
CA LEU A 396 -3.15 -14.28 -17.02
C LEU A 396 -3.13 -15.38 -18.08
N GLU A 397 -3.20 -15.01 -19.36
CA GLU A 397 -3.06 -15.95 -20.47
C GLU A 397 -1.62 -16.49 -20.52
N GLY A 398 -0.63 -15.61 -20.36
CA GLY A 398 0.77 -15.99 -20.21
C GLY A 398 1.01 -16.86 -18.98
N ALA A 399 0.44 -16.49 -17.82
CA ALA A 399 0.55 -17.25 -16.58
C ALA A 399 -0.02 -18.67 -16.73
N GLU A 400 -1.21 -18.81 -17.31
CA GLU A 400 -1.85 -20.10 -17.54
C GLU A 400 -1.03 -20.99 -18.49
N GLY A 401 -0.46 -20.41 -19.56
CA GLY A 401 0.44 -21.12 -20.46
C GLY A 401 1.71 -21.63 -19.76
N VAL A 402 2.26 -20.87 -18.80
CA VAL A 402 3.41 -21.31 -17.99
C VAL A 402 3.01 -22.38 -16.99
N CYS A 403 1.86 -22.25 -16.31
CA CYS A 403 1.34 -23.29 -15.42
C CYS A 403 1.08 -24.61 -16.15
N ALA A 404 0.57 -24.58 -17.39
CA ALA A 404 0.41 -25.79 -18.20
C ALA A 404 1.74 -26.51 -18.44
N ARG A 405 2.80 -25.76 -18.77
CA ARG A 405 4.17 -26.30 -18.95
C ARG A 405 4.77 -26.86 -17.66
N ILE A 406 4.46 -26.28 -16.50
CA ILE A 406 4.86 -26.83 -15.20
C ILE A 406 4.19 -28.18 -15.00
N LEU A 407 2.87 -28.26 -15.19
CA LEU A 407 2.09 -29.47 -14.97
C LEU A 407 2.37 -30.58 -15.98
N GLU A 408 2.85 -30.26 -17.18
CA GLU A 408 3.39 -31.25 -18.13
C GLU A 408 4.66 -31.95 -17.61
N ARG A 409 5.41 -31.31 -16.71
CA ARG A 409 6.67 -31.83 -16.15
C ARG A 409 6.51 -32.38 -14.75
N ASP A 410 5.65 -31.74 -13.97
CA ASP A 410 5.32 -32.06 -12.59
C ASP A 410 3.82 -31.87 -12.39
N GLU A 411 3.05 -32.93 -12.68
CA GLU A 411 1.59 -32.97 -12.52
C GLU A 411 1.16 -32.76 -11.06
N LEU A 412 2.05 -33.00 -10.10
CA LEU A 412 1.77 -32.92 -8.66
C LEU A 412 2.17 -31.57 -8.05
N ASN A 413 2.37 -30.54 -8.88
CA ASN A 413 2.78 -29.21 -8.42
C ASN A 413 1.61 -28.40 -7.85
N ALA A 414 1.52 -28.32 -6.52
CA ALA A 414 0.41 -27.65 -5.82
C ALA A 414 0.34 -26.14 -6.13
N GLU A 415 1.48 -25.47 -6.24
CA GLU A 415 1.58 -24.04 -6.51
C GLU A 415 1.09 -23.68 -7.93
N ALA A 416 1.42 -24.48 -8.94
CA ALA A 416 0.92 -24.29 -10.31
C ALA A 416 -0.60 -24.47 -10.39
N HIS A 417 -1.17 -25.41 -9.63
CA HIS A 417 -2.62 -25.56 -9.55
C HIS A 417 -3.29 -24.34 -8.90
N TYR A 418 -2.73 -23.81 -7.82
CA TYR A 418 -3.25 -22.58 -7.20
C TYR A 418 -3.19 -21.38 -8.16
N LEU A 419 -2.09 -21.18 -8.88
CA LEU A 419 -1.99 -20.09 -9.86
C LEU A 419 -3.00 -20.24 -11.00
N ARG A 420 -3.29 -21.46 -11.45
CA ARG A 420 -4.40 -21.71 -12.40
C ARG A 420 -5.75 -21.39 -11.79
N ALA A 421 -5.97 -21.64 -10.49
CA ALA A 421 -7.21 -21.26 -9.83
C ALA A 421 -7.45 -19.74 -9.91
N LEU A 422 -6.42 -18.94 -9.66
CA LEU A 422 -6.49 -17.47 -9.81
C LEU A 422 -6.75 -17.03 -11.25
N CYS A 423 -6.10 -17.67 -12.23
CA CYS A 423 -6.33 -17.39 -13.65
C CYS A 423 -7.78 -17.71 -14.05
N ARG A 424 -8.31 -18.85 -13.59
CA ARG A 424 -9.68 -19.29 -13.89
C ARG A 424 -10.75 -18.44 -13.22
N GLU A 425 -10.50 -18.01 -11.98
CA GLU A 425 -11.36 -17.06 -11.28
C GLU A 425 -11.49 -15.77 -12.08
N HIS A 426 -10.37 -15.20 -12.55
CA HIS A 426 -10.38 -13.98 -13.34
C HIS A 426 -11.03 -14.17 -14.72
N ALA A 427 -10.90 -15.35 -15.32
CA ALA A 427 -11.62 -15.72 -16.53
C ALA A 427 -13.14 -15.93 -16.31
N GLY A 428 -13.62 -15.83 -15.06
CA GLY A 428 -15.02 -16.00 -14.68
C GLY A 428 -15.45 -17.46 -14.48
N ASP A 429 -14.53 -18.41 -14.62
CA ASP A 429 -14.79 -19.84 -14.42
C ASP A 429 -14.54 -20.23 -12.95
N LEU A 430 -15.49 -19.84 -12.09
CA LEU A 430 -15.39 -20.07 -10.64
C LEU A 430 -15.41 -21.56 -10.28
N ALA A 431 -16.00 -22.41 -11.13
CA ALA A 431 -16.03 -23.85 -10.91
C ALA A 431 -14.64 -24.47 -11.12
N ALA A 432 -14.00 -24.17 -12.26
CA ALA A 432 -12.63 -24.61 -12.52
C ALA A 432 -11.62 -24.01 -11.53
N ALA A 433 -11.84 -22.77 -11.07
CA ALA A 433 -11.04 -22.17 -10.02
C ALA A 433 -11.10 -23.00 -8.72
N ALA A 434 -12.31 -23.30 -8.25
CA ALA A 434 -12.49 -24.11 -7.04
C ALA A 434 -11.94 -25.54 -7.19
N ASP A 435 -12.03 -26.16 -8.38
CA ASP A 435 -11.47 -27.49 -8.63
C ASP A 435 -9.94 -27.47 -8.57
N HIS A 436 -9.30 -26.45 -9.14
CA HIS A 436 -7.85 -26.28 -9.05
C HIS A 436 -7.38 -25.99 -7.62
N ASP A 437 -8.09 -25.17 -6.84
CA ASP A 437 -7.77 -24.98 -5.42
C ASP A 437 -7.90 -26.28 -4.62
N ARG A 438 -8.97 -27.06 -4.85
CA ARG A 438 -9.14 -28.37 -4.18
C ARG A 438 -8.03 -29.34 -4.55
N TYR A 439 -7.59 -29.32 -5.81
CA TYR A 439 -6.49 -30.16 -6.25
C TYR A 439 -5.16 -29.73 -5.60
N ALA A 440 -4.89 -28.42 -5.52
CA ALA A 440 -3.74 -27.90 -4.77
C ALA A 440 -3.75 -28.34 -3.30
N LEU A 441 -4.92 -28.33 -2.65
CA LEU A 441 -5.08 -28.81 -1.26
C LEU A 441 -5.00 -30.32 -1.09
N TYR A 442 -5.33 -31.09 -2.12
CA TYR A 442 -5.15 -32.54 -2.11
C TYR A 442 -3.65 -32.89 -2.14
N LEU A 443 -2.88 -32.16 -2.95
CA LEU A 443 -1.44 -32.32 -3.07
C LEU A 443 -0.69 -31.81 -1.84
N ASP A 444 -1.05 -30.62 -1.34
CA ASP A 444 -0.50 -30.03 -0.13
C ASP A 444 -1.61 -29.51 0.81
N PRO A 445 -2.03 -30.30 1.80
CA PRO A 445 -3.06 -29.90 2.76
C PRO A 445 -2.69 -28.71 3.65
N THR A 446 -1.39 -28.38 3.75
CA THR A 446 -0.85 -27.29 4.57
C THR A 446 -0.80 -25.95 3.83
N PHE A 447 -0.98 -25.96 2.52
CA PHE A 447 -0.98 -24.75 1.70
C PHE A 447 -2.21 -23.88 1.98
N ALA A 448 -1.99 -22.71 2.57
CA ALA A 448 -3.03 -21.87 3.15
C ALA A 448 -3.81 -21.06 2.09
N MET A 449 -3.15 -20.60 1.03
CA MET A 449 -3.74 -19.69 0.04
C MET A 449 -4.91 -20.29 -0.74
N PRO A 450 -4.88 -21.56 -1.20
CA PRO A 450 -6.05 -22.18 -1.84
C PRO A 450 -7.24 -22.29 -0.90
N ARG A 451 -7.03 -22.50 0.42
CA ARG A 451 -8.14 -22.51 1.40
C ARG A 451 -8.75 -21.13 1.56
N LEU A 452 -7.90 -20.10 1.67
CA LEU A 452 -8.35 -18.71 1.73
C LEU A 452 -9.18 -18.40 0.49
N HIS A 453 -8.68 -18.73 -0.70
CA HIS A 453 -9.33 -18.50 -1.97
C HIS A 453 -10.68 -19.23 -2.08
N LEU A 454 -10.76 -20.53 -1.76
CA LEU A 454 -12.02 -21.27 -1.68
C LEU A 454 -13.03 -20.65 -0.73
N GLY A 455 -12.58 -20.14 0.42
CA GLY A 455 -13.42 -19.42 1.37
C GLY A 455 -14.04 -18.16 0.77
N LEU A 456 -13.23 -17.39 0.03
CA LEU A 456 -13.69 -16.18 -0.67
C LEU A 456 -14.63 -16.50 -1.84
N LEU A 457 -14.35 -17.58 -2.60
CA LEU A 457 -15.21 -18.07 -3.68
C LEU A 457 -16.56 -18.54 -3.13
N ALA A 458 -16.56 -19.33 -2.04
CA ALA A 458 -17.77 -19.80 -1.38
C ALA A 458 -18.63 -18.63 -0.87
N LYS A 459 -18.00 -17.63 -0.26
CA LYS A 459 -18.70 -16.40 0.19
C LYS A 459 -19.35 -15.68 -1.00
N ARG A 460 -18.64 -15.53 -2.11
CA ARG A 460 -19.17 -14.90 -3.34
C ARG A 460 -20.31 -15.72 -3.96
N GLY A 461 -20.24 -17.04 -3.88
CA GLY A 461 -21.32 -17.95 -4.27
C GLY A 461 -22.51 -18.00 -3.30
N GLY A 462 -22.44 -17.29 -2.16
CA GLY A 462 -23.49 -17.27 -1.14
C GLY A 462 -23.47 -18.47 -0.18
N ASP A 463 -22.54 -19.41 -0.32
CA ASP A 463 -22.35 -20.53 0.59
C ASP A 463 -21.52 -20.09 1.80
N LEU A 464 -22.20 -19.42 2.74
CA LEU A 464 -21.56 -18.89 3.95
C LEU A 464 -21.04 -20.00 4.88
N GLU A 465 -21.59 -21.21 4.80
CA GLU A 465 -21.15 -22.32 5.64
C GLU A 465 -19.81 -22.88 5.13
N ALA A 466 -19.70 -23.12 3.83
CA ALA A 466 -18.43 -23.47 3.21
C ALA A 466 -17.40 -22.35 3.37
N ALA A 467 -17.82 -21.08 3.23
CA ALA A 467 -16.95 -19.94 3.44
C ALA A 467 -16.35 -19.94 4.85
N ARG A 468 -17.18 -20.07 5.90
CA ARG A 468 -16.69 -20.14 7.29
C ARG A 468 -15.71 -21.30 7.48
N ARG A 469 -16.05 -22.49 7.00
CA ARG A 469 -15.22 -23.68 7.17
C ARG A 469 -13.83 -23.51 6.54
N GLU A 470 -13.77 -23.03 5.30
CA GLU A 470 -12.47 -22.87 4.62
C GLU A 470 -11.68 -21.69 5.16
N LEU A 471 -12.34 -20.57 5.49
CA LEU A 471 -11.66 -19.42 6.10
C LEU A 471 -11.11 -19.72 7.50
N SER A 472 -11.85 -20.43 8.36
CA SER A 472 -11.32 -20.85 9.67
C SER A 472 -10.07 -21.74 9.53
N ARG A 473 -10.04 -22.64 8.54
CA ARG A 473 -8.87 -23.49 8.29
C ARG A 473 -7.72 -22.70 7.69
N ALA A 474 -8.01 -21.79 6.76
CA ALA A 474 -7.02 -20.89 6.19
C ALA A 474 -6.36 -20.04 7.28
N LEU A 475 -7.13 -19.52 8.24
CA LEU A 475 -6.63 -18.72 9.35
C LEU A 475 -5.57 -19.46 10.19
N VAL A 476 -5.80 -20.75 10.47
CA VAL A 476 -4.84 -21.59 11.21
C VAL A 476 -3.57 -21.82 10.40
N LEU A 477 -3.72 -22.16 9.10
CA LEU A 477 -2.57 -22.47 8.24
C LEU A 477 -1.72 -21.23 7.93
N LEU A 478 -2.35 -20.08 7.70
CA LEU A 478 -1.67 -18.81 7.42
C LEU A 478 -0.70 -18.41 8.54
N ALA A 479 -0.99 -18.75 9.79
CA ALA A 479 -0.11 -18.47 10.91
C ALA A 479 1.23 -19.24 10.84
N GLY A 480 1.21 -20.45 10.25
CA GLY A 480 2.38 -21.32 10.09
C GLY A 480 3.00 -21.34 8.69
N GLU A 481 2.39 -20.64 7.72
CA GLU A 481 2.80 -20.68 6.31
C GLU A 481 4.20 -20.07 6.09
N GLU A 482 5.00 -20.71 5.23
CA GLU A 482 6.38 -20.27 4.97
C GLU A 482 6.43 -18.86 4.33
N GLY A 483 7.38 -18.05 4.76
CA GLY A 483 7.53 -16.67 4.27
C GLY A 483 7.86 -16.58 2.78
N SER A 484 8.61 -17.55 2.25
CA SER A 484 8.92 -17.70 0.82
C SER A 484 7.67 -17.95 -0.01
N ARG A 485 6.78 -18.83 0.47
CA ARG A 485 5.51 -19.16 -0.17
C ARG A 485 4.53 -17.98 -0.10
N ILE A 486 4.50 -17.25 1.01
CA ILE A 486 3.74 -15.98 1.13
C ILE A 486 4.24 -14.93 0.14
N LEU A 487 5.56 -14.76 0.02
CA LEU A 487 6.15 -13.81 -0.94
C LEU A 487 5.74 -14.12 -2.38
N MET A 488 5.69 -15.40 -2.75
CA MET A 488 5.39 -15.82 -4.11
C MET A 488 3.89 -15.90 -4.41
N LEU A 489 3.07 -16.37 -3.46
CA LEU A 489 1.69 -16.79 -3.73
C LEU A 489 0.68 -16.05 -2.86
N GLY A 490 1.13 -15.15 -1.98
CA GLY A 490 0.28 -14.31 -1.15
C GLY A 490 -0.31 -13.11 -1.88
N GLY A 491 -0.15 -12.98 -3.19
CA GLY A 491 -0.70 -11.86 -3.98
C GLY A 491 -0.15 -10.48 -3.58
N GLY A 492 1.09 -10.42 -3.08
CA GLY A 492 1.72 -9.19 -2.59
C GLY A 492 1.38 -8.84 -1.14
N PHE A 493 0.53 -9.60 -0.47
CA PHE A 493 0.21 -9.39 0.94
C PHE A 493 1.24 -10.03 1.87
N THR A 494 1.48 -9.38 3.01
CA THR A 494 2.24 -9.97 4.11
C THR A 494 1.41 -11.04 4.83
N ARG A 495 2.06 -11.89 5.64
CA ARG A 495 1.37 -12.88 6.48
C ARG A 495 0.27 -12.24 7.33
N ASP A 496 0.61 -11.14 8.01
CA ASP A 496 -0.31 -10.45 8.91
C ASP A 496 -1.49 -9.85 8.13
N ALA A 497 -1.25 -9.30 6.94
CA ALA A 497 -2.32 -8.79 6.10
C ALA A 497 -3.26 -9.91 5.61
N LEU A 498 -2.73 -11.08 5.23
CA LEU A 498 -3.54 -12.24 4.87
C LEU A 498 -4.35 -12.77 6.06
N LEU A 499 -3.76 -12.80 7.26
CA LEU A 499 -4.46 -13.15 8.50
C LEU A 499 -5.62 -12.19 8.79
N ASP A 500 -5.39 -10.89 8.61
CA ASP A 500 -6.42 -9.87 8.84
C ASP A 500 -7.54 -9.92 7.81
N VAL A 501 -7.21 -10.12 6.52
CA VAL A 501 -8.20 -10.38 5.47
C VAL A 501 -9.02 -11.63 5.83
N CYS A 502 -8.36 -12.72 6.20
CA CYS A 502 -9.03 -13.96 6.54
C CYS A 502 -9.99 -13.80 7.75
N ARG A 503 -9.55 -13.10 8.81
CA ARG A 503 -10.41 -12.77 9.97
C ARG A 503 -11.59 -11.90 9.60
N ALA A 504 -11.37 -10.86 8.80
CA ALA A 504 -12.44 -9.96 8.37
C ALA A 504 -13.51 -10.71 7.55
N GLU A 505 -13.07 -11.57 6.64
CA GLU A 505 -13.93 -12.36 5.78
C GLU A 505 -14.67 -13.45 6.56
N LEU A 506 -14.01 -14.10 7.53
CA LEU A 506 -14.63 -15.08 8.41
C LEU A 506 -15.71 -14.44 9.29
N ASN A 507 -15.43 -13.26 9.86
CA ASN A 507 -16.39 -12.47 10.63
C ASN A 507 -17.60 -12.06 9.78
N ALA A 508 -17.37 -11.63 8.53
CA ALA A 508 -18.44 -11.26 7.60
C ALA A 508 -19.36 -12.45 7.26
N CYS A 509 -18.84 -13.69 7.35
CA CYS A 509 -19.62 -14.91 7.20
C CYS A 509 -20.28 -15.38 8.50
N GLY A 510 -20.15 -14.66 9.62
CA GLY A 510 -20.67 -15.04 10.93
C GLY A 510 -19.85 -16.13 11.64
N GLY A 511 -18.60 -16.32 11.24
CA GLY A 511 -17.65 -17.18 11.95
C GLY A 511 -17.01 -16.47 13.14
N ILE A 512 -16.52 -17.25 14.11
CA ILE A 512 -15.73 -16.76 15.24
C ILE A 512 -14.25 -17.00 14.90
N PRO A 513 -13.39 -15.97 14.95
CA PRO A 513 -11.99 -16.06 14.56
C PRO A 513 -11.11 -16.85 15.54
#